data_AF-A0A5K1C7N9-F1
#
_entry.id   AF-A0A5K1C7N9-F1
#
_cell.length_a   1.000
_cell.length_b   1.000
_cell.length_c   1.000
_cell.angle_alpha   90.00
_cell.angle_beta   90.00
_cell.angle_gamma   90.00
#
_symmetry.space_group_name_H-M   'P 1'
#
loop_
_entity.id
_entity.type
_entity.pdbx_description
1 polymer ?
#
loop_
_entity_poly.entity_id
_entity_poly.type
_entity_poly.pdbx_seq_one_letter_code
_entity_poly.pdbx_strand_id
1 'polypeptide(L)' 'SVGYWVEGMPFVHSLSGYWKFYLATSPTRTPMRFYESTFKDINCEELP' A
#
# COMPACT_ATOMS: atom_id res chain seq x y z
N SER A 1 18.10 -4.81 0.73
CA SER A 1 17.44 -3.98 -0.29
C SER A 1 16.09 -4.58 -0.61
N VAL A 2 15.06 -3.76 -0.75
CA VAL A 2 13.73 -4.20 -1.16
C VAL A 2 13.83 -4.60 -2.64
N GLY A 3 13.61 -5.88 -2.95
CA GLY A 3 13.72 -6.41 -4.32
C GLY A 3 14.82 -7.45 -4.59
N TYR A 4 15.59 -7.89 -3.58
CA TYR A 4 16.59 -8.97 -3.77
C TYR A 4 15.99 -10.27 -4.32
N TRP A 5 14.75 -10.59 -3.92
CA TRP A 5 14.05 -11.80 -4.37
C TRP A 5 13.71 -11.84 -5.86
N VAL A 6 13.76 -10.70 -6.55
CA VAL A 6 13.41 -10.58 -7.98
C VAL A 6 14.63 -10.27 -8.84
N GLU A 7 15.83 -10.31 -8.27
CA GLU A 7 17.07 -10.08 -8.99
C GLU A 7 17.26 -11.14 -10.09
N GLY A 8 17.55 -10.67 -11.31
CA GLY A 8 17.68 -11.56 -12.48
C GLY A 8 16.36 -12.02 -13.11
N MET A 9 15.21 -11.55 -12.63
CA MET A 9 13.89 -11.89 -13.21
C MET A 9 13.39 -10.76 -14.14
N PRO A 10 13.48 -10.91 -15.48
CA PRO A 10 13.26 -9.81 -16.42
C PRO A 10 11.79 -9.35 -16.54
N PHE A 11 10.84 -10.15 -16.06
CA PHE A 11 9.41 -9.86 -16.16
C PHE A 11 8.72 -9.73 -14.81
N VAL A 12 9.49 -9.52 -13.73
CA VAL A 12 8.95 -9.39 -12.38
C VAL A 12 9.28 -8.01 -11.83
N HIS A 13 8.24 -7.31 -11.39
CA HIS A 13 8.38 -6.05 -10.67
C HIS A 13 7.97 -6.25 -9.20
N SER A 14 8.92 -5.98 -8.30
CA SER A 14 8.64 -5.92 -6.86
C SER A 14 7.81 -4.69 -6.56
N LEU A 15 6.68 -4.89 -5.88
CA LEU A 15 5.87 -3.83 -5.28
C LEU A 15 6.18 -3.62 -3.80
N SER A 16 7.16 -4.34 -3.26
CA SER A 16 7.63 -4.12 -1.90
C SER A 16 8.23 -2.71 -1.78
N GLY A 17 8.02 -2.06 -0.63
CA GLY A 17 8.35 -0.66 -0.40
C GLY A 17 7.32 -0.02 0.50
N TYR A 18 7.42 1.29 0.71
CA TYR A 18 6.47 1.98 1.58
C TYR A 18 5.12 2.18 0.90
N TRP A 19 4.05 1.84 1.59
CA TRP A 19 2.66 2.01 1.18
C TRP A 19 1.93 2.90 2.17
N LYS A 20 0.97 3.67 1.63
CA LYS A 20 0.01 4.40 2.46
C LYS A 20 -0.91 3.39 3.14
N PHE A 21 -0.90 3.41 4.46
CA PHE A 21 -1.65 2.48 5.29
C PHE A 21 -2.58 3.21 6.26
N TYR A 22 -3.78 2.67 6.43
CA TYR A 22 -4.77 3.18 7.38
C TYR A 22 -5.25 2.05 8.29
N LEU A 23 -5.05 2.20 9.60
CA LEU A 23 -5.53 1.25 10.59
C LEU A 23 -6.89 1.70 11.15
N ALA A 24 -7.94 0.97 10.77
CA ALA A 24 -9.27 1.13 11.37
C ALA A 24 -9.42 0.21 12.60
N THR A 25 -10.08 0.68 13.65
CA THR A 25 -10.34 -0.15 14.85
C THR A 25 -11.44 -1.20 14.65
N SER A 26 -12.19 -1.13 13.54
CA SER A 26 -13.18 -2.13 13.11
C SER A 26 -13.53 -1.94 11.62
N PRO A 27 -14.08 -2.95 10.94
CA PRO A 27 -14.38 -2.85 9.50
C PRO A 27 -15.37 -1.74 9.14
N THR A 28 -16.32 -1.43 10.03
CA THR A 28 -17.31 -0.36 9.81
C THR A 28 -16.73 1.05 9.92
N ARG A 29 -15.49 1.19 10.43
CA ARG A 29 -14.77 2.46 10.51
C ARG A 29 -13.79 2.68 9.36
N THR A 30 -13.68 1.74 8.41
CA THR A 30 -12.84 1.92 7.22
C THR A 30 -13.40 3.05 6.34
N PRO A 31 -12.54 3.94 5.79
CA PRO A 31 -13.00 5.02 4.92
C PRO A 31 -13.77 4.47 3.72
N MET A 32 -14.94 5.02 3.44
CA MET A 32 -15.74 4.55 2.32
C MET A 32 -15.03 4.89 1.00
N ARG A 33 -15.04 3.94 0.05
CA ARG A 33 -14.44 4.12 -1.29
C ARG A 33 -12.93 4.42 -1.29
N PHE A 34 -12.20 3.96 -0.27
CA PHE A 34 -10.73 4.10 -0.21
C PHE A 34 -9.98 3.50 -1.41
N TYR A 35 -10.63 2.64 -2.20
CA TYR A 35 -10.10 2.01 -3.41
C TYR A 35 -10.29 2.85 -4.69
N GLU A 36 -11.05 3.96 -4.63
CA GLU A 36 -11.23 4.84 -5.80
C GLU A 36 -9.96 5.68 -6.03
N SER A 37 -9.57 5.88 -7.29
CA SER A 37 -8.38 6.70 -7.63
C SER A 37 -8.51 8.18 -7.27
N THR A 38 -9.74 8.64 -7.03
CA THR A 38 -10.07 10.01 -6.59
C THR A 38 -10.07 10.15 -5.07
N PHE A 39 -9.93 9.06 -4.32
CA PHE A 39 -9.87 9.09 -2.88
C PHE A 39 -8.62 9.87 -2.43
N LYS A 40 -8.82 10.83 -1.53
CA LYS A 40 -7.69 11.54 -0.93
C LYS A 40 -7.19 10.73 0.24
N ASP A 41 -5.91 10.42 0.23
CA ASP A 41 -5.23 9.68 1.30
C ASP A 41 -5.17 10.53 2.58
N ILE A 42 -6.28 10.59 3.31
CA ILE A 42 -6.40 11.35 4.55
C ILE A 42 -5.82 10.51 5.70
N ASN A 43 -4.82 11.06 6.39
CA ASN A 43 -4.21 10.49 7.60
C ASN A 43 -3.63 9.07 7.45
N CYS A 44 -3.23 8.66 6.24
CA CYS A 44 -2.48 7.41 6.06
C CYS A 44 -1.04 7.60 6.53
N GLU A 45 -0.51 6.60 7.23
CA GLU A 45 0.92 6.51 7.56
C GLU A 45 1.66 5.79 6.43
N GLU A 46 2.95 6.09 6.22
CA GLU A 46 3.80 5.32 5.31
C GLU A 46 4.41 4.14 6.05
N LEU A 47 3.99 2.92 5.70
CA LEU A 47 4.51 1.68 6.27
C LEU A 47 5.26 0.85 5.21
N PRO A 48 6.37 0.19 5.57
CA PRO A 48 7.17 -0.62 4.64
C PRO A 48 6.51 -1.92 4.16
#